data_AF-A0A8B8CRQ7-F1
#
_entry.id   AF-A0A8B8CRQ7-F1
#
_cell.length_a   1.000
_cell.length_b   1.000
_cell.length_c   1.000
_cell.angle_alpha   90.00
_cell.angle_beta   90.00
_cell.angle_gamma   90.00
#
_symmetry.space_group_name_H-M   'P 1'
#
loop_
_entity.id
_entity.type
_entity.pdbx_description
1 polymer ?
#
loop_
_entity_poly.entity_id
_entity_poly.type
_entity_poly.pdbx_seq_one_letter_code
_entity_poly.pdbx_strand_id
1 'polypeptide(L)'
;MAELRIQFSLSMIIAGILAEVVSVFWYNNHSPWGRRSGDRYMLAAIVCDAGLVVGVKFIMDNFWSISRWEDAFVLALTLAAIYGCLEGPHMVHDSRSFSWFFFHTVHKFLVVFVIAMALVYFSYLG
;
A
#
# COMPACT_ATOMS: atom_id res chain seq x y z
N MET A 1 -20.33 16.48 10.06
CA MET A 1 -18.93 16.09 10.38
C MET A 1 -18.89 14.57 10.31
N ALA A 2 -18.07 13.99 9.44
CA ALA A 2 -17.96 12.54 9.36
C ALA A 2 -17.33 12.03 10.66
N GLU A 3 -18.10 11.32 11.49
CA GLU A 3 -17.55 10.67 12.68
C GLU A 3 -16.65 9.52 12.23
N LEU A 4 -15.35 9.64 12.47
CA LEU A 4 -14.35 8.62 12.12
C LEU A 4 -14.46 7.43 13.09
N ARG A 5 -15.45 6.57 12.88
CA ARG A 5 -15.70 5.40 13.72
C ARG A 5 -14.90 4.20 13.21
N ILE A 6 -13.58 4.23 13.42
CA ILE A 6 -12.71 3.10 13.05
C ILE A 6 -12.93 1.95 14.03
N GLN A 7 -13.66 0.92 13.60
CA GLN A 7 -13.67 -0.37 14.28
C GLN A 7 -12.46 -1.17 13.83
N PHE A 8 -11.53 -1.39 14.76
CA PHE A 8 -10.39 -2.28 14.55
C PHE A 8 -10.90 -3.72 14.43
N SER A 9 -10.76 -4.28 13.23
CA SER A 9 -11.14 -5.65 12.90
C SER A 9 -9.91 -6.54 12.71
N LEU A 10 -10.06 -7.86 12.88
CA LEU A 10 -8.98 -8.81 12.63
C LEU A 10 -8.51 -8.76 11.16
N SER A 11 -9.41 -8.44 10.23
CA SER A 11 -9.08 -8.21 8.82
C SER A 11 -8.05 -7.10 8.59
N MET A 12 -8.05 -6.05 9.42
CA MET A 12 -7.06 -4.97 9.32
C MET A 12 -5.67 -5.43 9.75
N ILE A 13 -5.60 -6.27 10.78
CA ILE A 13 -4.33 -6.85 11.25
C ILE A 13 -3.74 -7.75 10.16
N ILE A 14 -4.57 -8.62 9.57
CA ILE A 14 -4.16 -9.50 8.48
C ILE A 14 -3.70 -8.68 7.26
N ALA A 15 -4.43 -7.63 6.89
CA ALA A 15 -4.06 -6.74 5.79
C ALA A 15 -2.69 -6.07 6.03
N GLY A 16 -2.41 -5.62 7.26
CA GLY A 16 -1.11 -5.03 7.62
C GLY A 16 0.04 -6.05 7.54
N ILE A 17 -0.17 -7.28 8.01
CA ILE A 17 0.84 -8.35 7.89
C ILE A 17 1.12 -8.67 6.42
N LEU A 18 0.07 -8.76 5.59
CA LEU A 18 0.23 -9.05 4.16
C LEU A 18 0.95 -7.92 3.42
N ALA A 19 0.68 -6.66 3.76
CA ALA A 19 1.39 -5.50 3.23
C ALA A 19 2.89 -5.55 3.52
N GLU A 20 3.27 -5.92 4.75
CA GLU A 20 4.67 -6.07 5.12
C GLU A 20 5.33 -7.25 4.42
N VAL A 21 4.64 -8.38 4.26
CA VAL A 21 5.14 -9.55 3.51
C VAL A 21 5.47 -9.15 2.07
N VAL A 22 4.58 -8.43 1.38
CA VAL A 22 4.83 -7.89 0.04
C VAL A 22 6.09 -7.01 0.03
N SER A 23 6.20 -6.12 1.02
CA SER A 23 7.34 -5.21 1.14
C SER A 23 8.67 -5.92 1.41
N VAL A 24 8.67 -6.98 2.22
CA VAL A 24 9.86 -7.80 2.51
C VAL A 24 10.32 -8.53 1.26
N PHE A 25 9.41 -9.15 0.51
CA PHE A 25 9.76 -9.83 -0.73
C PHE A 25 10.24 -8.85 -1.81
N TRP A 26 9.63 -7.68 -1.90
CA TRP A 26 9.99 -6.67 -2.89
C TRP A 26 11.39 -6.08 -2.67
N TYR A 27 11.77 -5.80 -1.43
CA TYR A 27 13.06 -5.19 -1.07
C TYR A 27 14.12 -6.19 -0.61
N ASN A 28 14.01 -7.47 -0.98
CA ASN A 28 15.04 -8.47 -0.69
C ASN A 28 16.38 -8.08 -1.34
N ASN A 29 17.50 -8.49 -0.74
CA ASN A 29 18.88 -8.28 -1.17
C ASN A 29 19.18 -8.72 -2.62
N HIS A 30 18.34 -9.59 -3.20
CA HIS A 30 18.45 -10.04 -4.59
C HIS A 30 17.79 -9.09 -5.59
N SER A 31 16.93 -8.18 -5.14
CA SER A 31 16.27 -7.23 -6.02
C SER A 31 17.24 -6.13 -6.47
N PRO A 32 17.31 -5.81 -7.78
CA PRO A 32 18.17 -4.74 -8.29
C PRO A 32 17.86 -3.38 -7.65
N TRP A 33 16.61 -3.19 -7.22
CA TRP A 33 16.11 -2.01 -6.52
C TRP A 33 16.14 -2.12 -4.99
N GLY A 34 16.62 -3.22 -4.41
CA GLY A 34 16.71 -3.42 -2.96
C GLY A 34 18.09 -3.09 -2.37
N ARG A 35 19.13 -2.94 -3.21
CA ARG A 35 20.52 -2.74 -2.77
C ARG A 35 20.79 -1.46 -1.96
N ARG A 36 19.84 -0.51 -1.90
CA ARG A 36 19.91 0.68 -1.03
C ARG A 36 19.01 0.61 0.20
N SER A 37 18.17 -0.41 0.33
CA SER A 37 17.20 -0.57 1.42
C SER A 37 17.75 -1.44 2.57
N GLY A 38 19.07 -1.41 2.79
CA GLY A 38 19.76 -2.20 3.82
C GLY A 38 19.36 -1.87 5.26
N ASP A 39 18.70 -0.73 5.49
CA ASP A 39 18.15 -0.33 6.79
C ASP A 39 16.64 -0.05 6.67
N ARG A 40 15.82 -1.03 6.25
CA ARG A 40 14.37 -0.91 6.45
C ARG A 40 14.12 -0.82 7.97
N TYR A 41 13.81 0.38 8.45
CA TYR A 41 13.41 0.59 9.83
C TYR A 41 12.04 -0.02 10.07
N MET A 42 12.02 -1.30 10.47
CA MET A 42 10.83 -2.14 10.50
C MET A 42 9.69 -1.56 11.34
N LEU A 43 10.02 -0.83 12.41
CA LEU A 43 9.00 -0.18 13.25
C LEU A 43 8.29 0.97 12.50
N ALA A 44 9.02 1.78 11.73
CA ALA A 44 8.39 2.83 10.91
C ALA A 44 7.56 2.23 9.77
N ALA A 45 8.03 1.13 9.17
CA ALA A 45 7.28 0.42 8.14
C ALA A 45 5.93 -0.07 8.69
N ILE A 46 5.92 -0.75 9.83
CA ILE A 46 4.70 -1.27 10.48
C ILE A 46 3.72 -0.13 10.80
N VAL A 47 4.20 1.00 11.33
CA VAL A 47 3.35 2.16 11.65
C VAL A 47 2.74 2.76 10.38
N CYS A 48 3.53 2.89 9.32
CA CYS A 48 3.05 3.39 8.03
C CYS A 48 2.03 2.43 7.39
N ASP A 49 2.27 1.13 7.45
CA ASP A 49 1.35 0.11 6.92
C ASP A 49 0.03 0.11 7.71
N ALA A 50 0.06 0.24 9.04
CA ALA A 50 -1.14 0.40 9.85
C ALA A 50 -1.95 1.65 9.46
N GLY A 51 -1.27 2.79 9.26
CA GLY A 51 -1.91 4.02 8.78
C GLY A 51 -2.53 3.85 7.39
N LEU A 52 -1.83 3.16 6.49
CA LEU A 52 -2.33 2.87 5.15
C LEU A 52 -3.55 1.96 5.16
N VAL A 53 -3.55 0.90 5.98
CA VAL A 53 -4.72 0.00 6.15
C VAL A 53 -5.94 0.77 6.65
N VAL A 54 -5.76 1.63 7.66
CA VAL A 54 -6.83 2.50 8.16
C VAL A 54 -7.36 3.42 7.06
N GLY A 55 -6.45 4.07 6.32
CA GLY A 55 -6.83 4.97 5.22
C GLY A 55 -7.58 4.26 4.10
N VAL A 56 -7.10 3.09 3.66
CA VAL A 56 -7.75 2.28 2.62
C VAL A 56 -9.12 1.80 3.09
N LYS A 57 -9.23 1.28 4.31
CA LYS A 57 -10.53 0.88 4.89
C LYS A 57 -11.51 2.06 4.92
N PHE A 58 -11.07 3.22 5.39
CA PHE A 58 -11.90 4.42 5.42
C PHE A 58 -12.40 4.82 4.02
N ILE A 59 -11.53 4.78 3.01
CA ILE A 59 -11.91 5.06 1.62
C ILE A 59 -12.95 4.03 1.14
N MET A 60 -12.72 2.74 1.40
CA MET A 60 -13.62 1.67 0.99
C MET A 60 -15.02 1.81 1.61
N ASP A 61 -15.08 2.14 2.89
CA ASP A 61 -16.33 2.23 3.65
C ASP A 61 -17.15 3.47 3.30
N ASN A 62 -16.50 4.59 2.92
CA ASN A 62 -17.17 5.89 2.77
C ASN A 62 -17.27 6.40 1.33
N PHE A 63 -16.36 6.00 0.44
CA PHE A 63 -16.22 6.62 -0.88
C PHE A 63 -16.15 5.62 -2.03
N TRP A 64 -15.56 4.44 -1.80
CA TRP A 64 -15.26 3.49 -2.87
C TRP A 64 -15.52 2.05 -2.45
N SER A 65 -16.78 1.63 -2.45
CA SER A 65 -17.15 0.25 -2.15
C SER A 65 -16.53 -0.71 -3.16
N ILE A 66 -15.86 -1.76 -2.66
CA ILE A 66 -15.18 -2.77 -3.48
C ILE A 66 -16.01 -4.05 -3.41
N SER A 67 -16.48 -4.48 -4.58
CA SER A 67 -17.25 -5.73 -4.71
C SER A 67 -16.48 -6.81 -5.48
N ARG A 68 -15.57 -6.39 -6.36
CA ARG A 68 -14.75 -7.27 -7.19
C ARG A 68 -13.28 -6.86 -7.14
N TRP A 69 -12.42 -7.76 -7.60
CA TRP A 69 -10.98 -7.51 -7.63
C TRP A 69 -10.62 -6.37 -8.59
N GLU A 70 -11.41 -6.12 -9.63
CA GLU A 70 -11.22 -5.00 -10.55
C GLU A 70 -11.39 -3.65 -9.83
N ASP A 71 -12.36 -3.54 -8.91
CA ASP A 71 -12.58 -2.32 -8.12
C ASP A 71 -11.36 -2.04 -7.22
N ALA A 72 -10.81 -3.10 -6.60
CA ALA A 72 -9.59 -3.02 -5.80
C ALA A 72 -8.37 -2.63 -6.63
N PHE A 73 -8.27 -3.17 -7.86
CA PHE A 73 -7.21 -2.83 -8.80
C PHE A 73 -7.27 -1.34 -9.17
N VAL A 74 -8.46 -0.82 -9.50
CA VAL A 74 -8.65 0.58 -9.86
C VAL A 74 -8.35 1.50 -8.68
N LEU A 75 -8.80 1.17 -7.47
CA LEU A 75 -8.48 1.94 -6.26
C LEU A 75 -6.96 1.98 -6.03
N ALA A 76 -6.30 0.82 -6.09
CA ALA A 76 -4.86 0.72 -5.89
C ALA A 76 -4.06 1.48 -6.95
N LEU A 77 -4.47 1.39 -8.22
CA LEU A 77 -3.85 2.13 -9.32
C LEU A 77 -4.03 3.64 -9.13
N THR A 78 -5.21 4.07 -8.70
CA THR A 78 -5.51 5.49 -8.45
C THR A 78 -4.64 6.04 -7.33
N LEU A 79 -4.56 5.35 -6.19
CA LEU A 79 -3.74 5.77 -5.06
C LEU A 79 -2.24 5.74 -5.39
N ALA A 80 -1.78 4.74 -6.15
CA ALA A 80 -0.40 4.68 -6.61
C ALA A 80 -0.08 5.78 -7.63
N ALA A 81 -1.01 6.13 -8.52
CA ALA A 81 -0.85 7.24 -9.45
C ALA A 81 -0.76 8.58 -8.70
N ILE A 82 -1.60 8.80 -7.69
CA ILE A 82 -1.53 10.00 -6.82
C ILE A 82 -0.17 10.08 -6.14
N TYR A 83 0.29 8.98 -5.53
CA TYR A 83 1.64 8.90 -4.95
C TYR A 83 2.71 9.24 -6.00
N GLY A 84 2.62 8.65 -7.19
CA GLY A 84 3.56 8.90 -8.27
C GLY A 84 3.59 10.37 -8.71
N CYS A 85 2.44 11.02 -8.83
CA CYS A 85 2.35 12.44 -9.19
C CYS A 85 2.94 13.36 -8.12
N LEU A 86 2.79 13.02 -6.83
CA LEU A 86 3.33 13.80 -5.72
C LEU A 86 4.84 13.59 -5.54
N GLU A 87 5.31 12.35 -5.70
CA GLU A 87 6.69 11.97 -5.44
C GLU A 87 7.61 12.20 -6.65
N GLY A 88 7.07 12.06 -7.86
CA GLY A 88 7.83 12.15 -9.12
C GLY A 88 8.74 13.38 -9.24
N PRO A 89 8.26 14.61 -8.96
CA PRO A 89 9.08 15.82 -9.04
C PRO A 89 10.30 15.84 -8.09
N HIS A 90 10.25 15.07 -7.01
CA HIS A 90 11.29 15.04 -5.97
C HIS A 90 12.32 13.92 -6.20
N MET A 91 11.96 12.90 -6.98
CA MET A 91 12.76 11.69 -7.13
C MET A 91 13.33 11.50 -8.53
N VAL A 92 12.77 12.14 -9.57
CA VAL A 92 13.17 11.92 -10.96
C VAL A 92 14.10 13.04 -11.43
N HIS A 93 15.39 12.75 -11.51
CA HIS A 93 16.43 13.67 -11.98
C HIS A 93 17.20 13.15 -13.20
N ASP A 94 17.11 11.85 -13.51
CA ASP A 94 17.79 11.17 -14.62
C ASP A 94 17.09 9.84 -15.00
N SER A 95 17.54 9.16 -16.07
CA SER A 95 16.92 7.91 -16.54
C SER A 95 17.02 6.76 -15.53
N ARG A 96 18.06 6.73 -14.69
CA ARG A 96 18.19 5.69 -13.65
C ARG A 96 17.18 5.93 -12.53
N SER A 97 17.08 7.16 -12.02
CA SER A 97 16.11 7.53 -10.97
C SER A 97 14.66 7.33 -11.41
N PHE A 98 14.34 7.48 -12.70
CA PHE A 98 13.04 7.09 -13.23
C PHE A 98 12.73 5.60 -12.98
N SER A 99 13.66 4.69 -13.29
CA SER A 99 13.43 3.25 -13.04
C SER A 99 13.20 2.96 -11.56
N TRP A 100 13.97 3.60 -10.67
CA TRP A 100 13.77 3.48 -9.22
C TRP A 100 12.39 3.96 -8.80
N PHE A 101 12.02 5.18 -9.17
CA PHE A 101 10.71 5.76 -8.90
C PHE A 101 9.56 4.88 -9.42
N PHE A 102 9.70 4.35 -10.64
CA PHE A 102 8.72 3.44 -11.23
C PHE A 102 8.53 2.18 -10.38
N PHE A 103 9.62 1.50 -9.99
CA PHE A 103 9.51 0.30 -9.12
C PHE A 103 8.92 0.62 -7.74
N HIS A 104 9.21 1.79 -7.17
CA HIS A 104 8.58 2.22 -5.91
C HIS A 104 7.08 2.46 -6.09
N THR A 105 6.67 3.06 -7.20
CA THR A 105 5.25 3.30 -7.51
C THR A 105 4.50 1.98 -7.72
N VAL A 106 5.09 1.03 -8.46
CA VAL A 106 4.53 -0.32 -8.64
C VAL A 106 4.43 -1.06 -7.31
N HIS A 107 5.42 -0.91 -6.43
CA HIS A 107 5.35 -1.45 -5.08
C HIS A 107 4.17 -0.87 -4.27
N LYS A 108 3.96 0.46 -4.31
CA LYS A 108 2.82 1.08 -3.62
C LYS A 108 1.48 0.60 -4.18
N PHE A 109 1.39 0.44 -5.49
CA PHE A 109 0.24 -0.21 -6.13
C PHE A 109 -0.01 -1.62 -5.54
N LEU A 110 1.00 -2.48 -5.51
CA LEU A 110 0.86 -3.85 -5.01
C LEU A 110 0.44 -3.90 -3.54
N VAL A 111 1.04 -3.05 -2.70
CA VAL A 111 0.70 -2.98 -1.27
C VAL A 111 -0.76 -2.57 -1.08
N VAL A 112 -1.22 -1.49 -1.75
CA VAL A 112 -2.60 -1.02 -1.64
C VAL A 112 -3.58 -2.07 -2.19
N PHE A 113 -3.23 -2.72 -3.30
CA PHE A 113 -4.06 -3.78 -3.88
C PHE A 113 -4.24 -4.96 -2.92
N VAL A 114 -3.16 -5.43 -2.31
CA VAL A 114 -3.20 -6.54 -1.34
C VAL A 114 -3.98 -6.15 -0.09
N ILE A 115 -3.82 -4.92 0.42
CA ILE A 115 -4.61 -4.41 1.55
C ILE A 115 -6.10 -4.42 1.20
N ALA A 116 -6.48 -3.83 0.07
CA ALA A 116 -7.88 -3.74 -0.36
C ALA A 116 -8.50 -5.14 -0.54
N MET A 117 -7.78 -6.06 -1.17
CA MET A 117 -8.20 -7.45 -1.32
C MET A 117 -8.34 -8.17 0.02
N ALA A 118 -7.40 -7.98 0.94
CA ALA A 118 -7.45 -8.60 2.27
C ALA A 118 -8.65 -8.10 3.07
N LEU A 119 -8.95 -6.80 3.02
CA LEU A 119 -10.11 -6.21 3.71
C LEU A 119 -11.44 -6.76 3.17
N VAL A 120 -11.55 -7.00 1.86
CA VAL A 120 -12.75 -7.62 1.27
C VAL A 120 -12.82 -9.11 1.60
N TYR A 121 -11.73 -9.85 1.37
CA TYR A 121 -11.70 -11.30 1.51
C TYR A 121 -11.94 -11.74 2.95
N PHE A 122 -11.34 -11.01 3.91
CA PHE A 122 -11.49 -11.27 5.34
C PHE A 122 -12.56 -10.40 6.00
N SER A 123 -13.46 -9.78 5.22
CA SER A 123 -14.54 -8.94 5.76
C SER A 123 -15.42 -9.65 6.80
N TYR A 124 -15.57 -10.97 6.70
CA TYR A 124 -16.30 -11.81 7.65
C TYR A 124 -15.65 -11.92 9.04
N LEU A 125 -14.39 -11.48 9.19
CA LEU A 125 -13.66 -11.43 10.47
C LEU A 125 -13.72 -10.05 11.14
N GLY A 126 -14.56 -9.15 10.64
CA GLY A 126 -14.71 -7.77 11.11
C GLY A 126 -16.05 -7.48 11.73
#